data_AF-A0A5R9F1W5-F1
#
_entry.id   AF-A0A5R9F1W5-F1
#
_cell.length_a   1.000
_cell.length_b   1.000
_cell.length_c   1.000
_cell.angle_alpha   90.00
_cell.angle_beta   90.00
_cell.angle_gamma   90.00
#
_symmetry.space_group_name_H-M   'P 1'
#
loop_
_entity.id
_entity.type
_entity.pdbx_description
1 polymer ?
#
loop_
_entity_poly.entity_id
_entity_poly.type
_entity_poly.pdbx_seq_one_letter_code
_entity_poly.pdbx_strand_id
1 'polypeptide(L)'
;MKKTAYTLLILLLTFLAACSSNEQSSTSSANNEESETQSEETSKTDPEESNDEGESVEVDKNLLSVEVKLPASMFEGESPEDIIAGAKEEGVKVTQNDDGSYTYKMSKSKHKEMMKELSTNIDQTVDEMKTSDDYASIKDITHNDDYSEFTMVVEKETYKNSMDGFATMGLGMSGMMYQLFDGAKPEEYSVKISLKDEASGEVFDEIVYPDAMEDNE
;
A
#
# COMPACT_ATOMS: atom_id res chain seq x y z
N MET A 1 21.50 -24.22 13.08
CA MET A 1 20.28 -24.62 12.34
C MET A 1 19.48 -23.35 12.09
N LYS A 2 19.77 -22.62 11.01
CA LYS A 2 19.24 -21.27 10.71
C LYS A 2 19.24 -20.99 9.20
N LYS A 3 18.81 -21.96 8.37
CA LYS A 3 18.82 -21.80 6.90
C LYS A 3 17.55 -22.30 6.21
N THR A 4 16.50 -22.64 6.96
CA THR A 4 15.26 -23.20 6.39
C THR A 4 14.08 -22.23 6.36
N ALA A 5 14.24 -20.98 6.80
CA ALA A 5 13.15 -19.98 6.77
C ALA A 5 13.08 -19.18 5.46
N TYR A 6 14.13 -19.18 4.63
CA TYR A 6 14.19 -18.38 3.39
C TYR A 6 13.55 -19.05 2.17
N THR A 7 12.95 -20.23 2.32
CA THR A 7 12.40 -21.01 1.20
C THR A 7 10.88 -20.94 1.07
N LEU A 8 10.22 -19.92 1.65
CA LEU A 8 8.77 -19.74 1.54
C LEU A 8 8.32 -18.50 0.74
N LEU A 9 9.25 -17.68 0.24
CA LEU A 9 8.93 -16.46 -0.55
C LEU A 9 9.35 -16.52 -2.03
N ILE A 10 9.74 -17.70 -2.54
CA ILE A 10 10.15 -17.89 -3.95
C ILE A 10 9.42 -19.10 -4.55
N LEU A 11 8.09 -19.15 -4.43
CA LEU A 11 7.28 -20.15 -5.13
C LEU A 11 5.91 -19.62 -5.55
N LEU A 12 5.86 -18.40 -6.12
CA LEU A 12 4.65 -17.87 -6.75
C LEU A 12 4.86 -17.25 -8.15
N LEU A 13 5.93 -17.64 -8.86
CA LEU A 13 6.26 -17.08 -10.18
C LEU A 13 6.53 -18.10 -11.29
N THR A 14 5.92 -19.29 -11.23
CA THR A 14 6.00 -20.22 -12.37
C THR A 14 4.70 -20.96 -12.61
N PHE A 15 3.66 -20.31 -13.10
CA PHE A 15 2.68 -20.93 -14.00
C PHE A 15 1.95 -19.85 -14.80
N LEU A 16 2.28 -19.74 -16.09
CA LEU A 16 1.37 -19.48 -17.23
C LEU A 16 2.20 -19.18 -18.50
N ALA A 17 3.02 -20.15 -18.90
CA ALA A 17 3.44 -20.30 -20.29
C ALA A 17 2.62 -21.45 -20.90
N ALA A 18 1.40 -21.15 -21.37
CA ALA A 18 0.58 -22.09 -22.12
C ALA A 18 -0.53 -21.36 -22.91
N CYS A 19 -0.21 -20.98 -24.16
CA CYS A 19 -1.07 -21.02 -25.35
C CYS A 19 -0.19 -20.51 -26.51
N SER A 20 0.40 -21.38 -27.33
CA SER A 20 -0.19 -22.17 -28.43
C SER A 20 -0.46 -21.32 -29.68
N SER A 21 0.23 -21.71 -30.77
CA SER A 21 0.20 -21.21 -32.15
C SER A 21 -1.20 -20.94 -32.74
N ASN A 22 -1.34 -19.96 -33.65
CA ASN A 22 -1.42 -20.23 -35.10
C ASN A 22 -1.35 -18.96 -36.00
N GLU A 23 -0.47 -19.04 -37.01
CA GLU A 23 -0.44 -18.47 -38.38
C GLU A 23 -1.04 -17.09 -38.76
N GLN A 24 -0.12 -16.19 -39.17
CA GLN A 24 0.03 -15.54 -40.49
C GLN A 24 -1.18 -15.36 -41.43
N SER A 25 -1.47 -14.11 -41.83
CA SER A 25 -1.47 -13.61 -43.23
C SER A 25 -1.80 -12.10 -43.24
N SER A 26 -0.86 -11.22 -43.65
CA SER A 26 -0.80 -10.49 -44.96
C SER A 26 -1.92 -9.42 -45.13
N THR A 27 -1.74 -8.17 -45.59
CA THR A 27 -0.74 -7.54 -46.46
C THR A 27 -0.96 -6.00 -46.48
N SER A 28 0.11 -5.24 -46.76
CA SER A 28 0.18 -3.97 -47.55
C SER A 28 -0.47 -2.68 -47.00
N SER A 29 0.18 -1.51 -47.01
CA SER A 29 1.05 -0.88 -48.02
C SER A 29 2.15 -0.02 -47.34
N ALA A 30 3.44 -0.07 -47.72
CA ALA A 30 4.12 0.65 -48.83
C ALA A 30 3.83 2.17 -48.82
N ASN A 31 4.77 3.13 -48.77
CA ASN A 31 6.17 3.31 -49.21
C ASN A 31 6.91 4.19 -48.17
N ASN A 32 8.19 4.03 -47.81
CA ASN A 32 9.45 4.10 -48.56
C ASN A 32 9.78 5.47 -49.17
N GLU A 33 10.76 6.19 -48.59
CA GLU A 33 12.01 6.64 -49.24
C GLU A 33 12.80 7.59 -48.31
N GLU A 34 13.79 6.99 -47.63
CA GLU A 34 15.22 7.29 -47.70
C GLU A 34 15.68 8.70 -48.13
N SER A 35 16.52 9.32 -47.30
CA SER A 35 17.75 9.98 -47.76
C SER A 35 18.72 10.16 -46.59
N GLU A 36 19.75 9.30 -46.56
CA GLU A 36 21.01 9.57 -45.88
C GLU A 36 21.73 10.74 -46.57
N THR A 37 22.46 11.57 -45.81
CA THR A 37 23.84 11.91 -46.15
C THR A 37 24.58 12.38 -44.90
N GLN A 38 25.61 11.61 -44.60
CA GLN A 38 26.70 11.80 -43.66
C GLN A 38 27.58 13.00 -44.02
N SER A 39 28.09 13.72 -43.02
CA SER A 39 29.41 14.37 -43.09
C SER A 39 29.95 14.57 -41.66
N GLU A 40 31.05 13.90 -41.39
CA GLU A 40 31.93 14.13 -40.24
C GLU A 40 32.78 15.39 -40.50
N GLU A 41 33.05 16.20 -39.49
CA GLU A 41 34.43 16.53 -39.13
C GLU A 41 34.57 17.13 -37.72
N THR A 42 35.51 16.55 -36.99
CA THR A 42 36.10 16.91 -35.70
C THR A 42 36.78 18.28 -35.68
N SER A 43 36.66 19.04 -34.58
CA SER A 43 37.83 19.58 -33.85
C SER A 43 37.45 20.22 -32.52
N LYS A 44 38.22 19.85 -31.49
CA LYS A 44 38.22 20.43 -30.14
C LYS A 44 38.79 21.85 -30.14
N THR A 45 38.34 22.71 -29.21
CA THR A 45 39.16 23.59 -28.32
C THR A 45 38.20 24.43 -27.45
N ASP A 46 38.15 24.14 -26.15
CA ASP A 46 37.82 25.08 -25.05
C ASP A 46 39.09 25.92 -24.74
N PRO A 47 39.09 27.04 -23.97
CA PRO A 47 38.02 27.57 -23.12
C PRO A 47 37.86 29.11 -23.14
N GLU A 48 36.72 29.65 -22.67
CA GLU A 48 36.70 30.83 -21.79
C GLU A 48 35.31 31.14 -21.19
N GLU A 49 35.34 31.23 -19.85
CA GLU A 49 34.48 31.93 -18.91
C GLU A 49 33.10 32.45 -19.35
N SER A 50 32.07 31.81 -18.79
CA SER A 50 30.87 32.51 -18.34
C SER A 50 30.56 32.08 -16.91
N ASN A 51 30.80 32.99 -15.96
CA ASN A 51 30.22 32.96 -14.63
C ASN A 51 28.69 32.93 -14.76
N ASP A 52 28.10 31.75 -14.63
CA ASP A 52 26.71 31.61 -14.26
C ASP A 52 26.71 31.08 -12.83
N GLU A 53 26.50 32.00 -11.89
CA GLU A 53 26.17 31.69 -10.51
C GLU A 53 24.85 30.92 -10.55
N GLY A 54 24.96 29.60 -10.73
CA GLY A 54 23.87 28.67 -10.54
C GLY A 54 23.47 28.74 -9.07
N GLU A 55 22.58 29.67 -8.77
CA GLU A 55 21.80 29.70 -7.54
C GLU A 55 21.05 28.37 -7.48
N SER A 56 21.69 27.38 -6.84
CA SER A 56 21.08 26.10 -6.58
C SER A 56 19.88 26.39 -5.70
N VAL A 57 18.70 26.40 -6.31
CA VAL A 57 17.44 26.39 -5.58
C VAL A 57 17.50 25.14 -4.71
N GLU A 58 17.84 25.31 -3.44
CA GLU A 58 17.72 24.28 -2.42
C GLU A 58 16.22 24.06 -2.23
N VAL A 59 15.63 23.27 -3.14
CA VAL A 59 14.24 22.84 -3.02
C VAL A 59 14.18 22.09 -1.71
N ASP A 60 13.46 22.66 -0.75
CA ASP A 60 13.34 22.08 0.59
C ASP A 60 12.94 20.62 0.43
N LYS A 61 13.83 19.70 0.83
CA LYS A 61 13.65 18.26 0.62
C LYS A 61 12.40 17.76 1.35
N ASN A 62 11.91 18.50 2.34
CA ASN A 62 10.65 18.26 3.01
C ASN A 62 9.43 18.48 2.10
N LEU A 63 9.55 19.31 1.06
CA LEU A 63 8.47 19.50 0.08
C LEU A 63 8.30 18.30 -0.87
N LEU A 64 9.34 17.46 -1.00
CA LEU A 64 9.39 16.33 -1.94
C LEU A 64 9.33 14.95 -1.25
N SER A 65 9.32 14.92 0.07
CA SER A 65 9.31 13.69 0.88
C SER A 65 8.09 13.63 1.79
N VAL A 66 7.76 12.42 2.21
CA VAL A 66 6.72 12.12 3.20
C VAL A 66 7.40 11.48 4.40
N GLU A 67 6.96 11.86 5.60
CA GLU A 67 7.44 11.31 6.86
C GLU A 67 6.29 10.54 7.53
N VAL A 68 6.52 9.26 7.83
CA VAL A 68 5.57 8.37 8.51
C VAL A 68 6.20 7.95 9.83
N LYS A 69 5.48 8.15 10.94
CA LYS A 69 5.95 7.78 12.28
C LYS A 69 5.32 6.44 12.69
N LEU A 70 6.12 5.39 12.79
CA LEU A 70 5.68 4.06 13.17
C LEU A 70 5.96 3.79 14.66
N PRO A 71 4.96 3.36 15.45
CA PRO A 71 5.11 3.14 16.87
C PRO A 71 6.07 1.98 17.18
N ALA A 72 6.70 2.02 18.37
CA ALA A 72 7.67 1.01 18.80
C ALA A 72 7.09 -0.41 18.83
N SER A 73 5.79 -0.55 19.09
CA SER A 73 5.07 -1.83 19.14
C SER A 73 5.08 -2.60 17.82
N MET A 74 5.33 -1.94 16.68
CA MET A 74 5.45 -2.63 15.38
C MET A 74 6.77 -3.37 15.19
N PHE A 75 7.78 -3.06 16.03
CA PHE A 75 9.15 -3.58 15.86
C PHE A 75 9.57 -4.49 17.02
N GLU A 76 8.61 -5.06 17.74
CA GLU A 76 8.89 -5.94 18.87
C GLU A 76 9.75 -7.13 18.44
N GLY A 77 10.95 -7.25 19.04
CA GLY A 77 11.89 -8.32 18.74
C GLY A 77 12.87 -8.03 17.60
N GLU A 78 12.79 -6.87 16.94
CA GLU A 78 13.77 -6.42 15.96
C GLU A 78 14.85 -5.54 16.59
N SER A 79 16.09 -5.62 16.07
CA SER A 79 17.16 -4.72 16.49
C SER A 79 17.07 -3.39 15.73
N PRO A 80 17.41 -2.24 16.34
CA PRO A 80 17.44 -0.96 15.63
C PRO A 80 18.32 -0.99 14.38
N GLU A 81 19.42 -1.75 14.41
CA GLU A 81 20.32 -1.91 13.28
C GLU A 81 19.65 -2.60 12.10
N ASP A 82 18.85 -3.64 12.35
CA ASP A 82 18.13 -4.39 11.30
C ASP A 82 17.05 -3.52 10.65
N ILE A 83 16.30 -2.76 11.46
CA ILE A 83 15.25 -1.83 11.00
C ILE A 83 15.85 -0.77 10.05
N ILE A 84 16.94 -0.14 10.49
CA ILE A 84 17.61 0.91 9.70
C ILE A 84 18.25 0.32 8.43
N ALA A 85 18.82 -0.88 8.51
CA ALA A 85 19.41 -1.56 7.35
C ALA A 85 18.35 -1.91 6.30
N GLY A 86 17.24 -2.51 6.70
CA GLY A 86 16.15 -2.89 5.79
C GLY A 86 15.55 -1.68 5.07
N ALA A 87 15.25 -0.60 5.81
CA ALA A 87 14.71 0.61 5.17
C ALA A 87 15.69 1.26 4.18
N LYS A 88 17.00 1.19 4.45
CA LYS A 88 18.02 1.72 3.55
C LYS A 88 18.10 0.94 2.23
N GLU A 89 17.85 -0.36 2.24
CA GLU A 89 17.78 -1.19 1.02
C GLU A 89 16.64 -0.73 0.10
N GLU A 90 15.54 -0.23 0.67
CA GLU A 90 14.40 0.32 -0.06
C GLU A 90 14.55 1.81 -0.42
N GLY A 91 15.70 2.42 -0.11
CA GLY A 91 15.95 3.84 -0.36
C GLY A 91 15.20 4.77 0.60
N VAL A 92 14.76 4.26 1.75
CA VAL A 92 14.04 5.01 2.79
C VAL A 92 15.01 5.36 3.93
N LYS A 93 14.94 6.61 4.40
CA LYS A 93 15.74 7.05 5.55
C LYS A 93 14.92 6.87 6.83
N VAL A 94 15.47 6.16 7.82
CA VAL A 94 14.83 5.96 9.12
C VAL A 94 15.56 6.71 10.22
N THR A 95 14.80 7.30 11.14
CA THR A 95 15.31 7.94 12.37
C THR A 95 14.59 7.35 13.57
N GLN A 96 15.33 6.83 14.55
CA GLN A 96 14.75 6.41 15.83
C GLN A 96 14.44 7.65 16.68
N ASN A 97 13.27 7.70 17.29
CA ASN A 97 12.81 8.77 18.16
C ASN A 97 13.01 8.42 19.64
N ASP A 98 13.00 9.43 20.52
CA ASP A 98 13.23 9.25 21.97
C ASP A 98 12.14 8.40 22.66
N ASP A 99 10.94 8.35 22.09
CA ASP A 99 9.81 7.54 22.56
C ASP A 99 9.87 6.07 22.06
N GLY A 100 10.95 5.69 21.38
CA GLY A 100 11.16 4.36 20.82
C GLY A 100 10.50 4.11 19.47
N SER A 101 9.69 5.05 18.96
CA SER A 101 9.12 4.98 17.61
C SER A 101 10.17 5.26 16.54
N TYR A 102 9.84 4.97 15.28
CA TYR A 102 10.71 5.22 14.13
C TYR A 102 10.03 6.11 13.09
N THR A 103 10.73 7.14 12.63
CA THR A 103 10.26 8.04 11.57
C THR A 103 10.90 7.62 10.24
N TYR A 104 10.06 7.19 9.31
CA TYR A 104 10.42 6.78 7.95
C TYR A 104 10.24 7.95 7.00
N LYS A 105 11.31 8.34 6.31
CA LYS A 105 11.31 9.42 5.32
C LYS A 105 11.56 8.86 3.93
N MET A 106 10.56 8.95 3.08
CA MET A 106 10.56 8.41 1.71
C MET A 106 10.11 9.46 0.69
N SER A 107 10.32 9.21 -0.60
CA SER A 107 9.81 10.08 -1.66
C SER A 107 8.28 9.97 -1.76
N LYS A 108 7.62 11.02 -2.25
CA LYS A 108 6.17 10.99 -2.55
C LYS A 108 5.77 9.87 -3.52
N SER A 109 6.65 9.51 -4.46
CA SER A 109 6.38 8.42 -5.40
C SER A 109 6.37 7.06 -4.69
N LYS A 110 7.33 6.82 -3.79
CA LYS A 110 7.42 5.57 -3.02
C LYS A 110 6.27 5.46 -2.02
N HIS A 111 5.91 6.57 -1.37
CA HIS A 111 4.73 6.63 -0.50
C HIS A 111 3.46 6.25 -1.27
N LYS A 112 3.23 6.83 -2.46
CA LYS A 112 2.08 6.49 -3.30
C LYS A 112 2.06 5.02 -3.75
N GLU A 113 3.22 4.46 -4.06
CA GLU A 113 3.36 3.02 -4.40
C GLU A 113 2.95 2.16 -3.21
N MET A 114 3.49 2.44 -2.02
CA MET A 114 3.14 1.78 -0.77
C MET A 114 1.64 1.88 -0.47
N MET A 115 1.05 3.08 -0.56
CA MET A 115 -0.39 3.27 -0.31
C MET A 115 -1.25 2.48 -1.30
N LYS A 116 -0.85 2.36 -2.56
CA LYS A 116 -1.56 1.55 -3.56
C LYS A 116 -1.49 0.05 -3.22
N GLU A 117 -0.35 -0.42 -2.76
CA GLU A 117 -0.20 -1.81 -2.30
C GLU A 117 -1.08 -2.08 -1.08
N LEU A 118 -1.09 -1.17 -0.09
CA LEU A 118 -2.00 -1.25 1.05
C LEU A 118 -3.46 -1.30 0.61
N SER A 119 -3.90 -0.37 -0.24
CA SER A 119 -5.27 -0.40 -0.81
C SER A 119 -5.60 -1.76 -1.43
N THR A 120 -4.70 -2.28 -2.27
CA THR A 120 -4.90 -3.58 -2.93
C THR A 120 -5.04 -4.73 -1.92
N ASN A 121 -4.24 -4.72 -0.85
CA ASN A 121 -4.30 -5.75 0.19
C ASN A 121 -5.58 -5.65 1.02
N ILE A 122 -6.06 -4.44 1.31
CA ILE A 122 -7.33 -4.22 2.02
C ILE A 122 -8.49 -4.67 1.13
N ASP A 123 -8.51 -4.28 -0.14
CA ASP A 123 -9.54 -4.70 -1.11
C ASP A 123 -9.59 -6.23 -1.23
N GLN A 124 -8.43 -6.89 -1.28
CA GLN A 124 -8.35 -8.35 -1.29
C GLN A 124 -8.92 -8.95 0.00
N THR A 125 -8.58 -8.39 1.17
CA THR A 125 -9.12 -8.85 2.47
C THR A 125 -10.65 -8.70 2.51
N VAL A 126 -11.16 -7.59 2.00
CA VAL A 126 -12.60 -7.33 1.85
C VAL A 126 -13.24 -8.37 0.92
N ASP A 127 -12.62 -8.68 -0.21
CA ASP A 127 -13.10 -9.71 -1.16
C ASP A 127 -13.09 -11.11 -0.55
N GLU A 128 -12.05 -11.46 0.21
CA GLU A 128 -11.96 -12.72 0.94
C GLU A 128 -13.06 -12.83 2.00
N MET A 129 -13.33 -11.77 2.78
CA MET A 129 -14.41 -11.76 3.78
C MET A 129 -15.80 -11.92 3.15
N LYS A 130 -16.02 -11.43 1.93
CA LYS A 130 -17.29 -11.58 1.19
C LYS A 130 -17.46 -12.98 0.60
N THR A 131 -16.37 -13.64 0.22
CA THR A 131 -16.41 -14.85 -0.62
C THR A 131 -16.04 -16.13 0.12
N SER A 132 -15.40 -16.02 1.29
CA SER A 132 -15.07 -17.18 2.11
C SER A 132 -16.30 -17.74 2.82
N ASP A 133 -16.30 -19.05 3.04
CA ASP A 133 -17.31 -19.72 3.86
C ASP A 133 -17.09 -19.50 5.37
N ASP A 134 -16.01 -18.82 5.76
CA ASP A 134 -15.66 -18.53 7.15
C ASP A 134 -16.60 -17.49 7.79
N TYR A 135 -17.26 -16.67 6.97
CA TYR A 135 -18.17 -15.60 7.42
C TYR A 135 -19.57 -15.76 6.82
N ALA A 136 -20.31 -16.76 7.29
CA ALA A 136 -21.60 -17.16 6.71
C ALA A 136 -22.67 -16.06 6.69
N SER A 137 -22.62 -15.11 7.63
CA SER A 137 -23.58 -14.00 7.70
C SER A 137 -23.27 -12.86 6.73
N ILE A 138 -22.01 -12.67 6.32
CA ILE A 138 -21.59 -11.53 5.49
C ILE A 138 -22.10 -11.73 4.06
N LYS A 139 -22.62 -10.65 3.46
CA LYS A 139 -23.19 -10.63 2.11
C LYS A 139 -22.46 -9.68 1.20
N ASP A 140 -22.11 -8.52 1.74
CA ASP A 140 -21.34 -7.51 1.02
C ASP A 140 -20.58 -6.63 2.00
N ILE A 141 -19.50 -6.04 1.51
CA ILE A 141 -18.69 -5.07 2.24
C ILE A 141 -18.30 -3.99 1.24
N THR A 142 -18.59 -2.74 1.61
CA THR A 142 -18.21 -1.54 0.85
C THR A 142 -17.46 -0.58 1.77
N HIS A 143 -16.67 0.30 1.19
CA HIS A 143 -15.87 1.28 1.92
C HIS A 143 -15.73 2.58 1.14
N ASN A 144 -15.27 3.62 1.83
CA ASN A 144 -14.82 4.86 1.19
C ASN A 144 -13.35 4.76 0.72
N ASP A 145 -12.88 5.78 0.02
CA ASP A 145 -11.58 5.77 -0.67
C ASP A 145 -10.37 5.68 0.28
N ASP A 146 -10.51 6.17 1.52
CA ASP A 146 -9.44 6.21 2.53
C ASP A 146 -9.60 5.12 3.62
N TYR A 147 -10.57 4.22 3.46
CA TYR A 147 -10.86 3.13 4.39
C TYR A 147 -11.15 3.59 5.83
N SER A 148 -11.59 4.84 6.03
CA SER A 148 -12.07 5.31 7.33
C SER A 148 -13.53 4.91 7.62
N GLU A 149 -14.30 4.52 6.60
CA GLU A 149 -15.68 4.07 6.73
C GLU A 149 -15.93 2.79 5.93
N PHE A 150 -16.48 1.78 6.59
CA PHE A 150 -16.98 0.56 5.96
C PHE A 150 -18.47 0.38 6.23
N THR A 151 -19.18 -0.19 5.26
CA THR A 151 -20.52 -0.72 5.44
C THR A 151 -20.48 -2.21 5.19
N MET A 152 -20.80 -3.00 6.21
CA MET A 152 -20.91 -4.46 6.13
C MET A 152 -22.38 -4.85 6.12
N VAL A 153 -22.82 -5.44 5.00
CA VAL A 153 -24.16 -5.97 4.82
C VAL A 153 -24.18 -7.43 5.28
N VAL A 154 -25.06 -7.74 6.21
CA VAL A 154 -25.13 -9.07 6.84
C VAL A 154 -26.56 -9.59 6.92
N GLU A 155 -26.71 -10.91 6.95
CA GLU A 155 -27.93 -11.54 7.47
C GLU A 155 -27.91 -11.43 9.00
N LYS A 156 -28.76 -10.56 9.53
CA LYS A 156 -28.69 -10.09 10.93
C LYS A 156 -28.79 -11.21 11.96
N GLU A 157 -29.63 -12.21 11.77
CA GLU A 157 -29.82 -13.26 12.77
C GLU A 157 -28.66 -14.26 12.77
N THR A 158 -28.11 -14.61 11.60
CA THR A 158 -26.88 -15.41 11.51
C THR A 158 -25.71 -14.67 12.14
N TYR A 159 -25.54 -13.37 11.85
CA TYR A 159 -24.46 -12.54 12.40
C TYR A 159 -24.44 -12.53 13.93
N LYS A 160 -25.60 -12.30 14.57
CA LYS A 160 -25.72 -12.27 16.03
C LYS A 160 -25.41 -13.61 16.71
N ASN A 161 -25.58 -14.71 15.98
CA ASN A 161 -25.38 -16.07 16.49
C ASN A 161 -24.04 -16.68 16.04
N SER A 162 -23.21 -15.93 15.30
CA SER A 162 -21.91 -16.38 14.79
C SER A 162 -20.75 -15.60 15.41
N MET A 163 -19.53 -15.94 14.99
CA MET A 163 -18.31 -15.20 15.34
C MET A 163 -17.94 -14.19 14.25
N ASP A 164 -18.83 -13.94 13.28
CA ASP A 164 -18.52 -13.09 12.13
C ASP A 164 -18.32 -11.62 12.54
N GLY A 165 -18.74 -11.24 13.76
CA GLY A 165 -18.42 -9.94 14.34
C GLY A 165 -16.92 -9.64 14.44
N PHE A 166 -16.05 -10.66 14.47
CA PHE A 166 -14.60 -10.47 14.41
C PHE A 166 -14.13 -9.88 13.07
N ALA A 167 -14.90 -10.02 11.99
CA ALA A 167 -14.58 -9.35 10.72
C ALA A 167 -14.53 -7.82 10.88
N THR A 168 -15.38 -7.26 11.74
CA THR A 168 -15.38 -5.80 12.02
C THR A 168 -14.05 -5.32 12.60
N MET A 169 -13.44 -6.13 13.46
CA MET A 169 -12.12 -5.85 14.05
C MET A 169 -11.03 -5.90 12.98
N GLY A 170 -11.07 -6.89 12.09
CA GLY A 170 -10.15 -6.97 10.95
C GLY A 170 -10.23 -5.75 10.03
N LEU A 171 -11.45 -5.31 9.70
CA LEU A 171 -11.67 -4.10 8.91
C LEU A 171 -11.19 -2.83 9.65
N GLY A 172 -11.52 -2.71 10.93
CA GLY A 172 -11.08 -1.60 11.79
C GLY A 172 -9.56 -1.48 11.83
N MET A 173 -8.86 -2.59 12.09
CA MET A 173 -7.39 -2.63 12.09
C MET A 173 -6.80 -2.29 10.72
N SER A 174 -7.41 -2.78 9.64
CA SER A 174 -6.95 -2.53 8.27
C SER A 174 -7.05 -1.04 7.91
N GLY A 175 -8.18 -0.40 8.22
CA GLY A 175 -8.36 1.04 8.01
C GLY A 175 -7.45 1.91 8.88
N MET A 176 -7.24 1.54 10.16
CA MET A 176 -6.29 2.26 11.02
C MET A 176 -4.85 2.13 10.52
N MET A 177 -4.46 0.96 10.00
CA MET A 177 -3.16 0.75 9.38
C MET A 177 -2.99 1.61 8.13
N TYR A 178 -4.04 1.73 7.30
CA TYR A 178 -4.03 2.65 6.15
C TYR A 178 -3.77 4.10 6.59
N GLN A 179 -4.50 4.58 7.60
CA GLN A 179 -4.35 5.95 8.12
C GLN A 179 -2.95 6.20 8.72
N LEU A 180 -2.39 5.22 9.43
CA LEU A 180 -1.01 5.29 9.93
C LEU A 180 -0.01 5.53 8.80
N PHE A 181 -0.11 4.74 7.72
CA PHE A 181 0.81 4.86 6.59
C PHE A 181 0.52 6.06 5.70
N ASP A 182 -0.71 6.57 5.66
CA ASP A 182 -1.04 7.84 5.01
C ASP A 182 -0.47 9.05 5.78
N GLY A 183 -0.09 8.85 7.05
CA GLY A 183 0.59 9.85 7.89
C GLY A 183 -0.34 10.61 8.81
N ALA A 184 -1.55 10.10 9.08
CA ALA A 184 -2.42 10.65 10.11
C ALA A 184 -1.77 10.51 11.51
N LYS A 185 -2.15 11.41 12.43
CA LYS A 185 -1.64 11.32 13.81
C LYS A 185 -2.37 10.20 14.57
N PRO A 186 -1.70 9.54 15.54
CA PRO A 186 -2.32 8.48 16.32
C PRO A 186 -3.66 8.86 16.98
N GLU A 187 -3.80 10.10 17.42
CA GLU A 187 -5.03 10.59 18.07
C GLU A 187 -6.17 10.87 17.07
N GLU A 188 -5.88 10.84 15.77
CA GLU A 188 -6.83 11.06 14.68
C GLU A 188 -7.28 9.74 14.04
N TYR A 189 -6.69 8.60 14.43
CA TYR A 189 -7.10 7.30 13.91
C TYR A 189 -8.53 6.98 14.32
N SER A 190 -9.38 6.78 13.32
CA SER A 190 -10.77 6.41 13.54
C SER A 190 -11.29 5.63 12.33
N VAL A 191 -11.86 4.46 12.57
CA VAL A 191 -12.54 3.67 11.53
C VAL A 191 -13.95 3.32 12.01
N LYS A 192 -14.95 3.72 11.22
CA LYS A 192 -16.37 3.44 11.49
C LYS A 192 -16.84 2.28 10.63
N ILE A 193 -17.42 1.26 11.27
CA ILE A 193 -18.05 0.11 10.62
C ILE A 193 -19.55 0.18 10.85
N SER A 194 -20.32 0.36 9.78
CA SER A 194 -21.79 0.34 9.82
C SER A 194 -22.32 -1.05 9.49
N LEU A 195 -23.09 -1.66 10.40
CA LEU A 195 -23.74 -2.95 10.19
C LEU A 195 -25.14 -2.77 9.62
N LYS A 196 -25.33 -3.25 8.40
CA LYS A 196 -26.59 -3.14 7.66
C LYS A 196 -27.24 -4.50 7.52
N ASP A 197 -28.51 -4.60 7.87
CA ASP A 197 -29.28 -5.82 7.69
C ASP A 197 -29.65 -5.97 6.20
N GLU A 198 -29.34 -7.14 5.61
CA GLU A 198 -29.64 -7.47 4.22
C GLU A 198 -31.15 -7.37 3.93
N ALA A 199 -31.99 -7.84 4.87
CA ALA A 199 -33.43 -7.97 4.64
C ALA A 199 -34.17 -6.63 4.65
N SER A 200 -33.89 -5.78 5.64
CA SER A 200 -34.52 -4.46 5.78
C SER A 200 -33.78 -3.35 5.03
N GLY A 201 -32.47 -3.52 4.81
CA GLY A 201 -31.60 -2.46 4.32
C GLY A 201 -31.32 -1.36 5.34
N GLU A 202 -31.67 -1.55 6.62
CA GLU A 202 -31.43 -0.57 7.68
C GLU A 202 -30.10 -0.85 8.39
N VAL A 203 -29.39 0.24 8.75
CA VAL A 203 -28.25 0.16 9.67
C VAL A 203 -28.80 -0.10 11.06
N PHE A 204 -28.36 -1.18 11.69
CA PHE A 204 -28.85 -1.57 13.02
C PHE A 204 -27.80 -1.42 14.12
N ASP A 205 -26.54 -1.20 13.76
CA ASP A 205 -25.43 -1.03 14.69
C ASP A 205 -24.25 -0.32 14.01
N GLU A 206 -23.44 0.38 14.80
CA GLU A 206 -22.25 1.09 14.36
C GLU A 206 -21.12 0.86 15.36
N ILE A 207 -19.95 0.48 14.85
CA ILE A 207 -18.76 0.19 15.64
C ILE A 207 -17.66 1.16 15.23
N VAL A 208 -17.03 1.82 16.19
CA VAL A 208 -15.92 2.75 15.93
C VAL A 208 -14.66 2.19 16.58
N TYR A 209 -13.60 2.05 15.79
CA TYR A 209 -12.27 1.68 16.26
C TYR A 209 -11.37 2.93 16.28
N PRO A 210 -10.49 3.11 17.29
CA PRO A 210 -10.14 2.14 18.34
C PRO A 210 -11.08 2.08 19.54
N ASP A 211 -12.08 2.95 19.69
CA ASP A 211 -12.98 3.03 20.86
C ASP A 211 -13.53 1.64 21.29
N ALA A 212 -13.99 0.83 20.33
CA ALA A 212 -14.51 -0.51 20.57
C ALA A 212 -13.47 -1.53 21.09
N MET A 213 -12.17 -1.26 20.92
CA MET A 213 -11.09 -2.05 21.55
C MET A 213 -10.86 -1.64 23.00
N GLU A 214 -10.96 -0.35 23.30
CA GLU A 214 -10.75 0.19 24.65
C GLU A 214 -11.89 -0.19 25.61
N ASP A 215 -13.11 -0.31 25.10
CA ASP A 215 -14.28 -0.73 25.89
C ASP A 215 -14.23 -2.20 26.36
N ASN A 216 -13.29 -3.01 25.85
CA ASN A 216 -13.15 -4.43 26.16
C ASN A 216 -11.98 -4.75 27.13
N GLU A 217 -11.31 -3.74 27.69
CA GLU A 217 -10.28 -3.88 28.76
C GLU A 217 -10.85 -3.73 30.18
#